data_AF-A0A3R7X8U5-F1
#
_entry.id   AF-A0A3R7X8U5-F1
#
_cell.length_a   1.000
_cell.length_b   1.000
_cell.length_c   1.000
_cell.angle_alpha   90.00
_cell.angle_beta   90.00
_cell.angle_gamma   90.00
#
_symmetry.space_group_name_H-M   'P 1'
#
loop_
_entity.id
_entity.type
_entity.pdbx_description
1 polymer ?
#
loop_
_entity_poly.entity_id
_entity_poly.type
_entity_poly.pdbx_seq_one_letter_code
_entity_poly.pdbx_strand_id
1 'polypeptide(L)'
;VADAQKAFPCSGEINFRVADAGAVLERIRAAYEGHGQRVEIDGLTYEFEDWRFNVRSSNTEPLLRLNVEARGDSALLAEKTQALTALIEG
;
A
#
# COMPACT_ATOMS: atom_id res chain seq x y z
N VAL A 1 12.91 -20.99 0.19
CA VAL A 1 12.83 -19.59 0.69
C VAL A 1 13.12 -18.58 -0.42
N ALA A 2 14.25 -18.65 -1.13
CA ALA A 2 14.59 -17.69 -2.20
C ALA A 2 13.60 -17.67 -3.39
N ASP A 3 12.92 -18.78 -3.67
CA ASP A 3 11.98 -18.90 -4.79
C ASP A 3 10.64 -18.17 -4.52
N ALA A 4 10.17 -18.19 -3.27
CA ALA A 4 8.92 -17.53 -2.86
C ALA A 4 9.03 -15.99 -2.86
N GLN A 5 10.20 -15.45 -2.47
CA GLN A 5 10.46 -14.00 -2.53
C GLN A 5 10.55 -13.47 -3.96
N LYS A 6 10.98 -14.29 -4.92
CA LYS A 6 10.95 -13.93 -6.34
C LYS A 6 9.53 -13.98 -6.91
N ALA A 7 8.71 -14.94 -6.46
CA ALA A 7 7.34 -15.06 -6.91
C ALA A 7 6.42 -13.96 -6.37
N PHE A 8 6.70 -13.44 -5.16
CA PHE A 8 5.92 -12.38 -4.53
C PHE A 8 6.84 -11.37 -3.82
N PRO A 9 7.56 -10.52 -4.57
CA PRO A 9 8.32 -9.44 -3.97
C PRO A 9 7.38 -8.49 -3.20
N CYS A 10 7.79 -8.10 -2.01
CA CYS A 10 7.06 -7.18 -1.15
C CYS A 10 7.94 -6.00 -0.73
N SER A 11 7.33 -4.84 -0.50
CA SER A 11 8.03 -3.62 -0.09
C SER A 11 8.58 -3.70 1.33
N GLY A 12 8.12 -4.68 2.12
CA GLY A 12 8.16 -4.61 3.57
C GLY A 12 7.14 -3.61 4.11
N GLU A 13 7.15 -3.40 5.43
CA GLU A 13 6.33 -2.37 6.06
C GLU A 13 7.04 -1.02 6.01
N ILE A 14 6.39 -0.04 5.38
CA ILE A 14 6.85 1.34 5.33
C ILE A 14 5.98 2.16 6.27
N ASN A 15 6.60 2.82 7.25
CA ASN A 15 5.92 3.64 8.24
C ASN A 15 6.01 5.11 7.84
N PHE A 16 4.85 5.76 7.69
CA PHE A 16 4.71 7.16 7.38
C PHE A 16 4.17 7.92 8.58
N ARG A 17 4.86 8.97 9.01
CA ARG A 17 4.34 9.91 10.00
C ARG A 17 3.54 10.98 9.28
N VAL A 18 2.23 10.95 9.49
CA VAL A 18 1.28 11.85 8.82
C VAL A 18 0.54 12.68 9.86
N ALA A 19 0.24 13.93 9.53
CA ALA A 19 -0.54 14.78 10.44
C ALA A 19 -1.99 14.30 10.56
N ASP A 20 -2.56 13.78 9.46
CA ASP A 20 -3.93 13.29 9.40
C ASP A 20 -4.00 11.99 8.58
N ALA A 21 -4.10 10.86 9.29
CA ALA A 21 -4.20 9.55 8.67
C ALA A 21 -5.52 9.37 7.90
N GLY A 22 -6.61 9.99 8.36
CA GLY A 22 -7.92 9.91 7.72
C GLY A 22 -7.92 10.62 6.37
N ALA A 23 -7.36 11.83 6.32
CA ALA A 23 -7.25 12.60 5.08
C ALA A 23 -6.43 11.87 4.01
N VAL A 24 -5.31 11.24 4.41
CA VAL A 24 -4.47 10.46 3.50
C VAL A 24 -5.19 9.20 3.02
N LEU A 25 -5.87 8.47 3.90
CA LEU A 25 -6.67 7.30 3.52
C LEU A 25 -7.76 7.65 2.50
N GLU A 26 -8.47 8.77 2.70
CA GLU A 26 -9.49 9.24 1.76
C GLU A 26 -8.86 9.66 0.41
N ARG A 27 -7.66 10.26 0.41
CA ARG A 27 -6.94 10.56 -0.83
C ARG A 27 -6.56 9.29 -1.59
N ILE A 28 -6.04 8.28 -0.89
CA ILE A 28 -5.72 6.97 -1.48
C ILE A 28 -6.99 6.32 -2.01
N ARG A 29 -8.07 6.33 -1.22
CA ARG A 29 -9.36 5.80 -1.63
C ARG A 29 -9.86 6.46 -2.91
N ALA A 30 -9.82 7.79 -3.00
CA ALA A 30 -10.26 8.52 -4.20
C ALA A 30 -9.37 8.23 -5.41
N ALA A 31 -8.05 8.10 -5.22
CA ALA A 31 -7.11 7.82 -6.30
C ALA A 31 -7.29 6.41 -6.91
N TYR A 32 -7.75 5.45 -6.10
CA TYR A 32 -7.96 4.06 -6.53
C TYR A 32 -9.44 3.66 -6.58
N GLU A 33 -10.36 4.62 -6.46
CA GLU A 33 -11.79 4.34 -6.54
C GLU A 33 -12.15 3.78 -7.93
N GLY A 34 -12.83 2.64 -7.97
CA GLY A 34 -13.14 1.95 -9.22
C GLY A 34 -11.95 1.22 -9.86
N HIS A 35 -10.77 1.24 -9.23
CA HIS A 35 -9.60 0.48 -9.65
C HIS A 35 -9.40 -0.72 -8.72
N GLY A 36 -9.29 -1.93 -9.30
CA GLY A 36 -9.06 -3.16 -8.53
C GLY A 36 -10.23 -3.53 -7.61
N GLN A 37 -10.00 -4.54 -6.77
CA GLN A 37 -10.94 -4.97 -5.74
C GLN A 37 -10.57 -4.33 -4.41
N ARG A 38 -11.49 -3.55 -3.84
CA ARG A 38 -11.33 -2.99 -2.49
C ARG A 38 -11.70 -4.01 -1.42
N VAL A 39 -10.84 -4.15 -0.42
CA VAL A 39 -11.04 -4.98 0.76
C VAL A 39 -10.73 -4.16 2.01
N GLU A 40 -11.67 -4.08 2.94
CA GLU A 40 -11.54 -3.30 4.17
C GLU A 40 -11.39 -4.25 5.36
N ILE A 41 -10.27 -4.98 5.38
CA ILE A 41 -9.88 -5.87 6.48
C ILE A 41 -8.60 -5.29 7.09
N ASP A 42 -8.71 -4.72 8.29
CA ASP A 42 -7.59 -4.11 9.04
C ASP A 42 -6.87 -3.00 8.24
N GLY A 43 -7.62 -1.95 7.94
CA GLY A 43 -7.20 -0.83 7.10
C GLY A 43 -7.83 -0.87 5.71
N LEU A 44 -7.16 -0.24 4.75
CA LEU A 44 -7.58 -0.11 3.36
C LEU A 44 -6.67 -0.96 2.48
N THR A 45 -7.23 -2.03 1.92
CA THR A 45 -6.53 -2.92 0.97
C THR A 45 -7.13 -2.77 -0.42
N TYR A 46 -6.26 -2.69 -1.43
CA TYR A 46 -6.65 -2.79 -2.83
C TYR A 46 -5.88 -3.92 -3.49
N GLU A 47 -6.62 -4.81 -4.14
CA GLU A 47 -6.08 -5.96 -4.86
C GLU A 47 -6.29 -5.77 -6.37
N PHE A 48 -5.19 -5.84 -7.12
CA PHE A 48 -5.16 -5.81 -8.57
C PHE A 48 -4.72 -7.18 -9.10
N GLU A 49 -4.71 -7.33 -10.43
CA GLU A 49 -4.28 -8.58 -11.09
C GLU A 49 -2.84 -8.95 -10.69
N ASP A 50 -1.91 -8.02 -10.86
CA ASP A 50 -0.47 -8.27 -10.69
C ASP A 50 0.11 -7.79 -9.36
N TRP A 51 -0.63 -7.02 -8.57
CA TRP A 51 -0.13 -6.44 -7.33
C TRP A 51 -1.25 -6.09 -6.36
N ARG A 52 -0.91 -5.83 -5.11
CA ARG A 52 -1.83 -5.34 -4.09
C ARG A 52 -1.11 -4.45 -3.10
N PHE A 53 -1.87 -3.67 -2.37
CA PHE A 53 -1.35 -2.92 -1.24
C PHE A 53 -2.33 -2.90 -0.08
N ASN A 54 -1.80 -2.75 1.13
CA ASN A 54 -2.54 -2.51 2.36
C ASN A 54 -2.00 -1.25 3.04
N VAL A 55 -2.91 -0.37 3.44
CA VAL A 55 -2.61 0.82 4.24
C VAL A 55 -3.41 0.76 5.52
N ARG A 56 -2.73 0.81 6.66
CA ARG A 56 -3.35 0.76 7.98
C ARG A 56 -2.94 1.95 8.83
N SER A 57 -3.90 2.56 9.50
CA SER A 57 -3.62 3.57 10.54
C SER A 57 -3.24 2.90 11.84
N SER A 58 -2.21 3.43 12.50
CA SER A 58 -1.92 3.06 13.88
C SER A 58 -3.04 3.59 14.79
N ASN A 59 -3.49 2.74 15.71
CA ASN A 59 -4.58 3.10 16.64
C ASN A 59 -4.13 4.09 17.73
N THR A 60 -2.82 4.19 17.99
CA THR A 60 -2.27 4.93 19.12
C THR A 60 -1.30 6.05 18.70
N GLU A 61 -0.92 6.10 17.44
CA GLU A 61 0.08 7.03 16.92
C GLU A 61 -0.37 7.61 15.57
N PRO A 62 0.05 8.84 15.22
CA PRO A 62 -0.20 9.44 13.91
C PRO A 62 0.73 8.83 12.85
N LEU A 63 0.58 7.52 12.65
CA LEU A 63 1.38 6.70 11.75
C LEU A 63 0.45 5.94 10.80
N LEU A 64 0.81 5.95 9.51
CA LEU A 64 0.28 5.04 8.51
C LEU A 64 1.33 3.99 8.19
N ARG A 65 0.91 2.73 8.09
CA ARG A 65 1.77 1.63 7.65
C ARG A 65 1.32 1.18 6.28
N LEU A 66 2.24 1.14 5.34
CA LEU A 66 2.03 0.69 3.97
C LEU A 66 2.75 -0.64 3.74
N ASN A 67 2.03 -1.58 3.15
CA ASN A 67 2.60 -2.80 2.58
C ASN A 67 2.17 -2.90 1.12
N VAL A 68 3.13 -3.12 0.22
CA VAL A 68 2.89 -3.35 -1.20
C VAL A 68 3.48 -4.71 -1.58
N GLU A 69 2.76 -5.48 -2.37
CA GLU A 69 3.17 -6.78 -2.86
C GLU A 69 2.89 -6.86 -4.37
N ALA A 70 3.83 -7.40 -5.14
CA ALA A 70 3.65 -7.65 -6.57
C ALA A 70 3.88 -9.13 -6.88
N ARG A 71 3.28 -9.64 -7.97
CA ARG A 71 3.44 -11.01 -8.44
C ARG A 71 4.62 -11.08 -9.41
N GLY A 72 5.77 -11.55 -8.94
CA GLY A 72 6.93 -11.79 -9.79
C GLY A 72 7.65 -10.53 -10.30
N ASP A 73 7.12 -9.34 -10.03
CA ASP A 73 7.57 -8.09 -10.65
C ASP A 73 8.07 -7.07 -9.62
N SER A 74 9.38 -7.07 -9.40
CA SER A 74 10.05 -6.12 -8.52
C SER A 74 10.06 -4.69 -9.07
N ALA A 75 9.97 -4.50 -10.39
CA ALA A 75 9.93 -3.17 -11.00
C ALA A 75 8.56 -2.54 -10.77
N LEU A 76 7.49 -3.31 -10.97
CA LEU A 76 6.13 -2.92 -10.62
C LEU A 76 6.02 -2.60 -9.12
N LEU A 77 6.58 -3.44 -8.26
CA LEU A 77 6.62 -3.17 -6.82
C LEU A 77 7.25 -1.81 -6.52
N ALA A 78 8.43 -1.52 -7.09
CA ALA A 78 9.14 -0.27 -6.85
C ALA A 78 8.34 0.95 -7.37
N GLU A 79 7.79 0.86 -8.58
CA GLU A 79 6.96 1.91 -9.18
C GLU A 79 5.74 2.22 -8.31
N LYS A 80 4.98 1.19 -7.92
CA LYS A 80 3.76 1.37 -7.13
C LYS A 80 4.05 1.83 -5.71
N THR A 81 5.14 1.34 -5.10
CA THR A 81 5.60 1.81 -3.79
C THR A 81 5.96 3.29 -3.84
N GLN A 82 6.65 3.76 -4.90
CA GLN A 82 6.98 5.17 -5.08
C GLN A 82 5.73 6.03 -5.31
N ALA A 83 4.80 5.56 -6.15
CA ALA A 83 3.55 6.27 -6.41
C ALA A 83 2.69 6.42 -5.14
N LEU A 84 2.57 5.36 -4.33
CA LEU A 84 1.85 5.40 -3.06
C LEU A 84 2.54 6.28 -2.02
N THR A 85 3.87 6.19 -1.93
CA THR A 85 4.68 7.08 -1.07
C THR A 85 4.42 8.55 -1.40
N ALA A 86 4.51 8.92 -2.68
CA ALA A 86 4.27 10.29 -3.12
C ALA A 86 2.83 10.76 -2.82
N LEU A 87 1.85 9.86 -2.90
CA LEU A 87 0.45 10.18 -2.58
C LEU A 87 0.21 10.40 -1.08
N ILE A 88 0.97 9.69 -0.23
CA ILE A 88 0.92 9.79 1.23
C ILE A 88 1.63 11.05 1.72
N GLU A 89 2.77 11.42 1.11
CA GLU A 89 3.58 12.57 1.52
C GLU A 89 3.13 13.91 0.89
N GLY A 90 2.39 13.88 -0.22
CA GLY A 90 1.84 15.08 -0.89
C GLY A 90 0.65 15.72 -0.18
#